data_AF-A0A7W8T0F5-F1
#
_entry.id   AF-A0A7W8T0F5-F1
#
_cell.length_a   1.000
_cell.length_b   1.000
_cell.length_c   1.000
_cell.angle_alpha   90.00
_cell.angle_beta   90.00
_cell.angle_gamma   90.00
#
_symmetry.space_group_name_H-M   'P 1'
#
loop_
_entity.id
_entity.type
_entity.pdbx_description
1 polymer ?
#
loop_
_entity_poly.entity_id
_entity_poly.type
_entity_poly.pdbx_seq_one_letter_code
_entity_poly.pdbx_strand_id
1 'polypeptide(L)'
;MRLRGRRLLTPALHVHDAQSPSAAAGERACSGLMLGPKRPDAVICYNDLIALGFIKEARELGLSLPRDVSIAGFDNVPYGEYASPALTSVDFQSEKLGELAMMKLTDELHGKGEESAGYSMLDPHLVVRESTDKRELGEAADDAACGDGRVRKSVTRMPAAE
;
A
#
# COMPACT_ATOMS: atom_id res chain seq x y z
N MET A 1 -33.76 3.43 5.31
CA MET A 1 -33.10 4.72 5.03
C MET A 1 -32.31 4.57 3.74
N ARG A 2 -32.83 5.10 2.62
CA ARG A 2 -32.22 4.93 1.27
C ARG A 2 -31.08 5.94 1.12
N LEU A 3 -29.85 5.46 0.98
CA LEU A 3 -28.72 6.30 0.58
C LEU A 3 -28.89 6.63 -0.91
N ARG A 4 -29.18 7.91 -1.20
CA ARG A 4 -29.27 8.45 -2.56
C ARG A 4 -27.91 8.37 -3.25
N GLY A 5 -27.87 7.64 -4.36
CA GLY A 5 -26.99 7.77 -5.53
C GLY A 5 -25.78 8.70 -5.46
N ARG A 6 -24.75 8.34 -4.69
CA ARG A 6 -23.39 8.78 -5.02
C ARG A 6 -22.84 7.79 -6.06
N ARG A 7 -22.64 8.25 -7.31
CA ARG A 7 -21.77 7.54 -8.26
C ARG A 7 -20.41 7.41 -7.57
N LEU A 8 -20.07 6.21 -7.13
CA LEU A 8 -18.70 5.89 -6.79
C LEU A 8 -17.95 5.90 -8.12
N LEU A 9 -17.26 7.01 -8.42
CA LEU A 9 -16.19 6.98 -9.42
C LEU A 9 -15.27 5.86 -8.98
N THR A 10 -15.16 4.78 -9.75
CA THR A 10 -14.13 3.77 -9.52
C THR A 10 -12.79 4.49 -9.58
N PRO A 11 -12.03 4.62 -8.49
CA PRO A 11 -10.71 5.22 -8.57
C PRO A 11 -9.90 4.39 -9.56
N ALA A 12 -9.28 5.05 -10.54
CA ALA A 12 -8.38 4.39 -11.47
C ALA A 12 -7.14 3.97 -10.68
N LEU A 13 -7.07 2.70 -10.29
CA LEU A 13 -5.90 2.13 -9.64
C LEU A 13 -4.82 1.89 -10.70
N HIS A 14 -3.73 2.64 -10.60
CA HIS A 14 -2.56 2.48 -11.45
C HIS A 14 -1.46 1.77 -10.65
N VAL A 15 -0.91 0.68 -11.19
CA VAL A 15 0.16 -0.09 -10.57
C VAL A 15 1.49 0.34 -11.19
N HIS A 16 2.46 0.68 -10.35
CA HIS A 16 3.80 1.09 -10.72
C HIS A 16 4.82 0.14 -10.09
N ASP A 17 5.80 -0.28 -10.89
CA ASP A 17 6.91 -1.09 -10.38
C ASP A 17 8.00 -0.19 -9.80
N ALA A 18 8.34 -0.40 -8.53
CA ALA A 18 9.38 0.35 -7.82
C ALA A 18 10.79 -0.25 -8.03
N GLN A 19 10.92 -1.37 -8.73
CA GLN A 19 12.15 -2.13 -9.03
C GLN A 19 12.85 -2.76 -7.81
N SER A 20 12.72 -2.18 -6.61
CA SER A 20 13.33 -2.69 -5.38
C SER A 20 12.58 -2.20 -4.12
N PRO A 21 12.64 -2.95 -3.00
CA PRO A 21 12.07 -2.55 -1.71
C PRO A 21 12.99 -1.56 -0.98
N SER A 22 13.26 -0.39 -1.58
CA SER A 22 14.20 0.59 -1.01
C SER A 22 13.64 2.02 -0.98
N ALA A 23 14.17 2.83 -0.07
CA ALA A 23 13.86 4.27 -0.01
C ALA A 23 14.25 4.97 -1.32
N ALA A 24 15.42 4.66 -1.87
CA ALA A 24 15.86 5.23 -3.15
C ALA A 24 14.90 4.91 -4.32
N ALA A 25 14.24 3.75 -4.29
CA ALA A 25 13.18 3.43 -5.25
C ALA A 25 11.92 4.28 -5.04
N GLY A 26 11.54 4.52 -3.79
CA GLY A 26 10.46 5.45 -3.43
C GLY A 26 10.71 6.87 -3.89
N GLU A 27 11.95 7.37 -3.74
CA GLU A 27 12.36 8.68 -4.24
C GLU A 27 12.19 8.77 -5.76
N ARG A 28 12.74 7.82 -6.52
CA ARG A 28 12.60 7.78 -7.99
C ARG A 28 11.13 7.70 -8.44
N ALA A 29 10.32 6.89 -7.74
CA ALA A 29 8.90 6.77 -8.04
C ALA A 29 8.16 8.09 -7.79
N CYS A 30 8.49 8.79 -6.71
CA CYS A 30 7.93 10.12 -6.43
C CYS A 30 8.26 11.12 -7.53
N SER A 31 9.54 11.28 -7.91
CA SER A 31 9.90 12.21 -8.99
C SER A 31 9.18 11.85 -10.30
N GLY A 32 9.14 10.57 -10.66
CA GLY A 32 8.49 10.10 -11.89
C GLY A 32 6.98 10.36 -11.92
N LEU A 33 6.28 10.18 -10.79
CA LEU A 33 4.83 10.34 -10.70
C LEU A 33 4.41 11.79 -10.50
N MET A 34 5.09 12.51 -9.61
CA MET A 34 4.67 13.86 -9.21
C MET A 34 5.12 14.93 -10.22
N LEU A 35 6.16 14.69 -11.01
CA LEU A 35 6.54 15.56 -12.13
C LEU A 35 5.84 15.16 -13.44
N GLY A 36 5.12 14.05 -13.45
CA GLY A 36 4.35 13.58 -14.60
C GLY A 36 3.09 14.40 -14.87
N PRO A 37 2.47 14.22 -16.05
CA PRO A 37 1.26 14.96 -16.45
C PRO A 37 0.00 14.54 -15.69
N LYS A 38 -0.02 13.35 -15.09
CA LYS A 38 -1.13 12.82 -14.30
C LYS A 38 -0.63 12.47 -12.90
N ARG A 39 -0.79 13.41 -11.98
CA ARG A 39 -0.37 13.24 -10.59
C ARG A 39 -1.42 12.43 -9.82
N PRO A 40 -1.01 11.43 -9.03
CA PRO A 40 -1.94 10.71 -8.16
C PRO A 40 -2.33 11.57 -6.96
N ASP A 41 -3.59 11.46 -6.54
CA ASP A 41 -4.08 12.06 -5.29
C ASP A 41 -3.62 11.30 -4.04
N ALA A 42 -3.34 10.01 -4.21
CA ALA A 42 -2.86 9.12 -3.17
C ALA A 42 -1.99 8.00 -3.75
N VAL A 43 -1.02 7.53 -2.96
CA VAL A 43 -0.13 6.42 -3.29
C VAL A 43 -0.14 5.40 -2.16
N ILE A 44 -0.27 4.13 -2.53
CA ILE A 44 -0.11 3.00 -1.62
C ILE A 44 1.20 2.30 -1.98
N CYS A 45 2.15 2.34 -1.07
CA CYS A 45 3.42 1.64 -1.19
C CYS A 45 3.29 0.26 -0.55
N TYR A 46 3.82 -0.78 -1.21
CA TYR A 46 3.74 -2.15 -0.68
C TYR A 46 4.67 -2.40 0.52
N ASN A 47 5.57 -1.46 0.85
CA ASN A 47 6.33 -1.46 2.09
C ASN A 47 6.63 -0.02 2.55
N ASP A 48 7.03 0.12 3.81
CA ASP A 48 7.30 1.41 4.44
C ASP A 48 8.59 2.07 3.93
N LEU A 49 9.61 1.31 3.53
CA LEU A 49 10.86 1.91 3.02
C LEU A 49 10.62 2.73 1.76
N ILE A 50 9.82 2.22 0.83
CA ILE A 50 9.42 2.94 -0.38
C ILE A 50 8.56 4.15 0.01
N ALA A 51 7.61 4.01 0.93
CA ALA A 51 6.78 5.12 1.40
C ALA A 51 7.60 6.25 2.02
N LEU A 52 8.61 5.92 2.84
CA LEU A 52 9.52 6.88 3.46
C LEU A 52 10.38 7.60 2.43
N GLY A 53 10.91 6.87 1.44
CA GLY A 53 11.62 7.47 0.30
C GLY A 53 10.72 8.42 -0.51
N PHE A 54 9.47 8.03 -0.73
CA PHE A 54 8.48 8.87 -1.40
C PHE A 54 8.21 10.15 -0.60
N ILE A 55 8.01 10.05 0.72
CA ILE A 55 7.81 11.21 1.61
C ILE A 55 9.01 12.16 1.55
N LYS A 56 10.24 11.63 1.60
CA LYS A 56 11.47 12.42 1.49
C LYS A 56 11.48 13.23 0.20
N GLU A 57 11.38 12.55 -0.95
CA GLU A 57 11.45 13.20 -2.25
C GLU A 57 10.30 14.20 -2.45
N ALA A 58 9.08 13.85 -2.05
CA ALA A 58 7.93 14.74 -2.18
C ALA A 58 8.17 16.07 -1.45
N ARG A 59 8.82 16.03 -0.28
CA ARG A 59 9.22 17.23 0.45
C ARG A 59 10.34 18.00 -0.25
N GLU A 60 11.32 17.31 -0.82
CA GLU A 60 12.38 17.95 -1.62
C GLU A 60 11.82 18.64 -2.88
N LEU A 61 10.74 18.10 -3.45
CA LEU A 61 9.96 18.72 -4.53
C LEU A 61 9.04 19.86 -4.06
N GLY A 62 9.01 20.16 -2.75
CA GLY A 62 8.20 21.24 -2.18
C GLY A 62 6.71 20.91 -2.02
N LEU A 63 6.32 19.64 -2.07
CA LEU A 63 4.94 19.21 -1.89
C LEU A 63 4.54 19.24 -0.40
N SER A 64 3.32 19.72 -0.15
CA SER A 64 2.66 19.69 1.15
C SER A 64 1.94 18.36 1.36
N LEU A 65 2.51 17.47 2.17
CA LEU A 65 1.86 16.20 2.54
C LEU A 65 0.97 16.36 3.78
N PRO A 66 -0.20 15.70 3.86
CA PRO A 66 -0.84 14.83 2.87
C PRO A 66 -1.71 15.57 1.82
N ARG A 67 -1.68 16.91 1.81
CA ARG A 67 -2.57 17.77 1.00
C ARG A 67 -2.39 17.59 -0.51
N ASP A 68 -1.16 17.53 -0.99
CA ASP A 68 -0.85 17.35 -2.41
C ASP A 68 -0.95 15.89 -2.80
N VAL A 69 -0.43 14.99 -1.96
CA VAL A 69 -0.55 13.54 -2.15
C VAL A 69 -0.61 12.84 -0.79
N SER A 70 -1.58 11.95 -0.61
CA SER A 70 -1.65 11.06 0.55
C SER A 70 -0.79 9.82 0.32
N ILE A 71 -0.10 9.34 1.34
CA ILE A 71 0.84 8.22 1.23
C ILE A 71 0.55 7.22 2.34
N ALA A 72 0.33 5.96 1.97
CA ALA A 72 0.21 4.84 2.90
C ALA A 72 1.27 3.78 2.59
N GLY A 73 1.81 3.16 3.63
CA GLY A 73 2.76 2.06 3.55
C GLY A 73 2.22 0.73 4.06
N PHE A 74 3.13 -0.20 4.28
CA PHE A 74 2.91 -1.54 4.82
C PHE A 74 4.18 -1.94 5.58
N ASP A 75 4.05 -2.61 6.73
CA ASP A 75 5.10 -3.14 7.64
C ASP A 75 5.03 -2.50 9.04
N ASN A 76 4.55 -1.26 9.14
CA ASN A 76 4.55 -0.45 10.36
C ASN A 76 5.94 -0.39 11.03
N VAL A 77 6.99 -0.10 10.25
CA VAL A 77 8.35 0.00 10.79
C VAL A 77 8.45 1.14 11.82
N PRO A 78 9.24 1.00 12.90
CA PRO A 78 9.32 2.02 13.95
C PRO A 78 9.70 3.41 13.41
N TYR A 79 10.54 3.47 12.38
CA TYR A 79 10.95 4.72 11.73
C TYR A 79 9.79 5.50 11.08
N GLY A 80 8.68 4.83 10.77
CA GLY A 80 7.48 5.45 10.21
C GLY A 80 6.87 6.51 11.12
N GLU A 81 6.99 6.37 12.45
CA GLU A 81 6.49 7.34 13.43
C GLU A 81 7.32 8.63 13.46
N TYR A 82 8.61 8.54 13.13
CA TYR A 82 9.53 9.68 13.13
C TYR A 82 9.65 10.36 11.77
N ALA A 83 8.96 9.84 10.75
CA ALA A 83 8.81 10.54 9.49
C ALA A 83 8.02 11.84 9.70
N SER A 84 8.19 12.79 8.79
CA SER A 84 7.41 14.02 8.80
C SER A 84 6.86 14.23 7.39
N PRO A 85 5.53 14.06 7.18
CA PRO A 85 4.53 13.60 8.17
C PRO A 85 4.75 12.14 8.62
N ALA A 86 4.26 11.79 9.81
CA ALA A 86 4.30 10.42 10.31
C ALA A 86 3.50 9.47 9.40
N LEU A 87 4.08 8.30 9.07
CA LEU A 87 3.59 7.40 8.03
C LEU A 87 2.40 6.55 8.51
N THR A 88 1.28 6.66 7.79
CA THR A 88 0.16 5.71 7.86
C THR A 88 0.60 4.40 7.23
N SER A 89 0.45 3.28 7.94
CA SER A 89 0.92 1.98 7.48
C SER A 89 0.05 0.83 7.97
N VAL A 90 0.02 -0.28 7.24
CA VAL A 90 -0.58 -1.53 7.69
C VAL A 90 0.42 -2.29 8.55
N ASP A 91 0.01 -2.62 9.77
CA ASP A 91 0.72 -3.53 10.65
C ASP A 91 0.14 -4.95 10.50
N PHE A 92 0.95 -5.86 9.95
CA PHE A 92 0.58 -7.28 9.82
C PHE A 92 1.04 -8.15 11.00
N GLN A 93 1.51 -7.53 12.08
CA GLN A 93 1.97 -8.15 13.31
C GLN A 93 3.20 -9.05 13.08
N SER A 94 4.24 -8.49 12.45
CA SER A 94 5.46 -9.22 12.04
C SER A 94 6.13 -9.98 13.18
N GLU A 95 6.20 -9.39 14.38
CA GLU A 95 6.74 -10.03 15.58
C GLU A 95 5.91 -11.26 15.98
N LYS A 96 4.57 -11.13 16.00
CA LYS A 96 3.68 -12.25 16.33
C LYS A 96 3.73 -13.35 15.28
N LEU A 97 3.85 -12.98 14.01
CA LEU A 97 4.02 -13.92 12.92
C LEU A 97 5.30 -14.75 13.09
N GLY A 98 6.42 -14.09 13.43
CA GLY A 98 7.68 -14.75 13.71
C GLY A 98 7.60 -15.69 14.91
N GLU A 99 6.98 -15.26 16.00
CA GLU A 99 6.73 -16.08 17.19
C GLU A 99 5.95 -17.36 16.82
N LEU A 100 4.82 -17.22 16.13
CA LEU A 100 3.98 -18.35 15.71
C LEU A 100 4.71 -19.31 14.76
N ALA A 101 5.51 -18.78 13.84
CA ALA A 101 6.32 -19.60 12.94
C ALA A 101 7.33 -20.44 13.72
N MET A 102 7.99 -19.86 14.72
CA MET A 102 8.99 -20.55 15.51
C MET A 102 8.39 -21.56 16.48
N MET A 103 7.20 -21.27 17.03
CA MET A 103 6.42 -22.24 17.80
C MET A 103 6.09 -23.47 16.95
N LYS A 104 5.55 -23.28 15.74
CA LYS A 104 5.22 -24.38 14.82
C LYS A 104 6.44 -25.22 14.45
N LEU A 105 7.58 -24.57 14.16
CA LEU A 105 8.82 -25.30 13.89
C LEU A 105 9.27 -26.14 15.10
N THR A 106 9.12 -25.59 16.30
CA THR A 106 9.50 -26.28 17.54
C THR A 106 8.59 -27.47 17.81
N ASP A 107 7.29 -27.36 17.55
CA ASP A 107 6.35 -28.48 17.69
C ASP A 107 6.68 -29.61 16.71
N GLU A 108 6.99 -29.27 15.45
CA GLU A 108 7.41 -30.23 14.44
C GLU A 108 8.66 -31.00 14.88
N LEU A 109 9.68 -30.30 15.38
CA LEU A 109 10.93 -30.91 15.87
C LEU A 109 10.71 -31.86 17.07
N HIS A 110 9.68 -31.63 17.87
CA HIS A 110 9.31 -32.50 19.00
C HIS A 110 8.32 -33.60 18.63
N GLY A 111 7.98 -33.78 17.35
CA GLY A 111 7.02 -34.78 16.90
C GLY A 111 5.56 -34.45 17.25
N LYS A 112 5.26 -33.18 17.53
CA LYS A 112 3.89 -32.66 17.77
C LYS A 112 3.30 -32.00 16.52
N GLY A 113 3.90 -32.21 15.36
CA GLY A 113 3.52 -31.61 14.08
C GLY A 113 2.06 -31.79 13.69
N GLU A 114 1.48 -32.96 13.99
CA GLU A 114 0.07 -33.25 13.72
C GLU A 114 -0.90 -32.40 14.56
N GLU A 115 -0.53 -32.03 15.79
CA GLU A 115 -1.33 -31.15 16.66
C GLU A 115 -1.26 -29.68 16.20
N SER A 116 -0.14 -29.30 15.57
CA SER A 116 0.12 -27.94 15.07
C SER A 116 -0.11 -27.78 13.56
N ALA A 117 -0.67 -28.81 12.91
CA ALA A 117 -0.97 -28.82 11.48
C ALA A 117 -2.04 -27.77 11.13
N GLY A 118 -1.75 -26.93 10.13
CA GLY A 118 -2.68 -25.91 9.62
C GLY A 118 -2.12 -24.48 9.63
N TYR A 119 -2.92 -23.55 9.11
CA TYR A 119 -2.57 -22.14 8.98
C TYR A 119 -3.01 -21.34 10.21
N SER A 120 -2.12 -20.48 10.71
CA SER A 120 -2.49 -19.42 11.65
C SER A 120 -2.78 -18.16 10.87
N MET A 121 -3.94 -17.54 11.13
CA MET A 121 -4.30 -16.24 10.57
C MET A 121 -4.06 -15.15 11.61
N LEU A 122 -3.42 -14.07 11.18
CA LEU A 122 -3.29 -12.82 11.95
C LEU A 122 -4.10 -11.75 11.23
N ASP A 123 -4.82 -10.95 11.99
CA ASP A 123 -5.63 -9.87 11.45
C ASP A 123 -4.76 -8.60 11.35
N PRO A 124 -4.36 -8.19 10.13
CA PRO A 124 -3.62 -6.95 9.97
C PRO A 124 -4.51 -5.76 10.35
N HIS A 125 -3.91 -4.72 10.90
CA HIS A 125 -4.61 -3.50 11.24
C HIS A 125 -3.94 -2.27 10.64
N LEU A 126 -4.75 -1.27 10.28
CA LEU A 126 -4.25 -0.02 9.73
C LEU A 126 -3.89 0.94 10.86
N VAL A 127 -2.63 1.36 10.90
CA VAL A 127 -2.14 2.39 11.81
C VAL A 127 -2.22 3.73 11.08
N VAL A 128 -3.30 4.47 11.31
CA VAL A 128 -3.53 5.79 10.71
C VAL A 128 -2.66 6.84 11.39
N ARG A 129 -1.88 7.57 10.59
CA ARG A 129 -1.02 8.69 11.03
C ARG A 129 -1.20 9.91 10.11
N GLU A 130 -0.24 10.83 10.12
CA GLU A 130 -0.32 12.15 9.48
C GLU A 130 -0.19 12.11 7.94
N SER A 131 0.35 11.04 7.35
CA SER A 131 0.62 10.96 5.91
C SER A 131 -0.62 10.69 5.04
N THR A 132 -1.80 10.49 5.61
CA THR A 132 -3.05 10.30 4.87
C THR A 132 -4.13 11.25 5.35
N ASP A 133 -4.99 11.69 4.43
CA ASP A 133 -6.17 12.47 4.77
C ASP A 133 -7.35 12.12 3.85
N LYS A 134 -8.57 12.47 4.27
CA LYS A 134 -9.75 12.39 3.42
C LYS A 134 -9.70 13.50 2.39
N ARG A 135 -9.76 13.13 1.11
CA ARG A 135 -9.99 14.09 0.04
C ARG A 135 -11.49 14.19 -0.22
N GLU A 136 -12.06 15.38 -0.06
CA GLU A 136 -13.39 15.69 -0.58
C GLU A 136 -13.29 15.56 -2.11
N LEU A 137 -14.05 14.63 -2.69
CA LEU A 137 -14.17 14.52 -4.14
C LEU A 137 -14.89 15.80 -4.62
N GLY A 138 -14.13 16.81 -5.02
CA GLY A 138 -14.67 17.93 -5.79
C GLY A 138 -15.31 17.40 -7.06
N GLU A 139 -16.32 18.10 -7.58
CA GLU A 139 -16.94 17.82 -8.89
C GLU A 139 -15.86 17.91 -9.98
N ALA A 140 -15.12 16.82 -10.20
CA ALA A 140 -14.03 16.78 -11.14
C ALA A 140 -14.59 16.68 -12.56
N ALA A 141 -14.57 17.83 -13.25
CA ALA A 141 -14.31 17.99 -14.68
C ALA A 141 -14.84 16.88 -15.61
N ASP A 142 -16.03 17.11 -16.13
CA ASP A 142 -16.79 16.28 -17.07
C ASP A 142 -16.16 16.13 -18.48
N ASP A 143 -14.97 16.67 -18.75
CA ASP A 143 -14.53 16.98 -20.13
C ASP A 143 -13.30 16.23 -20.66
N ALA A 144 -12.87 15.11 -20.06
CA ALA A 144 -11.72 14.35 -20.60
C ALA A 144 -11.99 12.86 -20.84
N ALA A 145 -12.47 12.59 -22.05
CA ALA A 145 -12.25 11.38 -22.86
C ALA A 145 -13.00 10.11 -22.46
N CYS A 146 -14.22 10.02 -22.99
CA CYS A 146 -14.84 8.76 -23.42
C CYS A 146 -13.89 7.98 -24.35
N GLY A 147 -13.45 6.79 -23.91
CA GLY A 147 -12.76 5.81 -24.73
C GLY A 147 -13.13 4.41 -24.26
N ASP A 148 -13.92 3.69 -25.06
CA ASP A 148 -14.35 2.31 -24.84
C ASP A 148 -13.14 1.37 -24.70
N GLY A 149 -12.77 1.05 -23.46
CA GLY A 149 -11.68 0.16 -23.13
C GLY A 149 -12.18 -1.03 -22.31
N ARG A 150 -12.78 -2.03 -22.96
CA ARG A 150 -13.05 -3.34 -22.33
C ARG A 150 -11.75 -3.95 -21.79
N VAL A 151 -11.60 -3.93 -20.47
CA VAL A 151 -10.54 -4.70 -19.79
C VAL A 151 -10.92 -6.19 -19.82
N ARG A 152 -10.20 -6.98 -20.64
CA ARG A 152 -10.26 -8.44 -20.59
C ARG A 152 -9.45 -8.92 -19.39
N LYS A 153 -10.10 -9.60 -18.44
CA LYS A 153 -9.40 -10.35 -17.38
C LYS A 153 -8.76 -11.60 -18.00
N SER A 154 -7.44 -11.61 -18.20
CA SER A 154 -6.69 -12.84 -18.47
C SER A 154 -6.12 -13.37 -17.16
N VAL A 155 -6.77 -14.38 -16.59
CA VAL A 155 -6.22 -15.18 -15.50
C VAL A 155 -5.40 -16.29 -16.13
N THR A 156 -4.08 -16.14 -16.16
CA THR A 156 -3.18 -17.24 -16.54
C THR A 156 -2.96 -18.10 -15.30
N ARG A 157 -3.52 -19.32 -15.30
CA ARG A 157 -3.18 -20.34 -14.31
C ARG A 157 -1.75 -20.82 -14.58
N MET A 158 -0.87 -20.76 -13.59
CA MET A 158 0.40 -21.48 -13.64
C MET A 158 0.14 -22.99 -13.52
N PRO A 159 0.82 -23.84 -14.30
CA PRO A 159 0.72 -25.27 -14.15
C PRO A 159 1.43 -25.74 -12.87
N ALA A 160 0.88 -26.76 -12.22
CA ALA A 160 1.51 -27.46 -11.11
C ALA A 160 2.81 -28.12 -11.59
N ALA A 161 3.90 -27.93 -10.83
CA ALA A 161 5.15 -28.63 -11.03
C ALA A 161 5.01 -30.08 -10.52
N GLU A 162 5.45 -31.04 -11.34
CA GLU A 162 5.79 -32.41 -10.92
C GLU A 162 7.14 -32.45 -10.21
#